data_AF-A0A6I9QYD5-F1
#
_entry.id   AF-A0A6I9QYD5-F1
#
_cell.length_a   1.000
_cell.length_b   1.000
_cell.length_c   1.000
_cell.angle_alpha   90.00
_cell.angle_beta   90.00
_cell.angle_gamma   90.00
#
_symmetry.space_group_name_H-M   'P 1'
#
loop_
_entity.id
_entity.type
_entity.pdbx_description
1 polymer ?
#
loop_
_entity_poly.entity_id
_entity_poly.type
_entity_poly.pdbx_seq_one_letter_code
_entity_poly.pdbx_strand_id
1 'polypeptide(L)'
;METIKSFKGLPLDTIKSFKGLPMDTMKSFKGYGKVNEADDREFRRKTRKRLIIIAVSAVLLVAIVGIIIGVMVSKHGNNASSSTTPSDSIKAMCSVTRYPDSCYSSISSAKGANLTNDPEELFKFSLTVAADALSKISALTDTFTIPSNDKRLEEALKDCKALFDDAIDRLNDSLASMQAGHEEKILTPSKIDDLKTWLSAAVTDQETCLDGFEGTTGDIKVKMEKAMVDSMHFTSNSLAIVAGILGILEKLNFPIHRKLLATTATVHYPVWATTAQRRALLQDSRRWTPNVTVAQDGSGQVKTIKEAIELVPKKNADPFVIRIKEGVYKENVVVDKSKWNVMMFGDGMNKTVIDGSLNFIDGTPTFSTATFVVTGRRFMAKDMGFRNSAGPQKHQAVALRAGSDRSVFYRCSFDGFQDTLYAHSLRQFYRECDIIGTVDFIFGDASVIFQDCRIMPREPLPNQMNTITAQGKKDPNENTGISIQGCTITPYDKLTRPTYLGRPWKDYSTTIVMQSEIGAVVDPAGWLPWVLGMVPPDTISYAEYQNTGPGSSVAGRVTWPGYKPAISADEANKYTVESFLKGSDWIPEGGVEFQSNLGSVIEG
;
A
#
# COMPACT_ATOMS: atom_id res chain seq x y z
N MET A 1 -67.48 24.43 42.52
CA MET A 1 -68.35 23.41 41.90
C MET A 1 -67.48 22.68 40.88
N GLU A 2 -66.64 21.74 41.32
CA GLU A 2 -66.97 20.33 41.68
C GLU A 2 -67.07 19.43 40.41
N THR A 3 -66.50 18.23 40.27
CA THR A 3 -65.58 17.34 41.03
C THR A 3 -65.22 16.18 40.07
N ILE A 4 -63.95 15.87 39.75
CA ILE A 4 -63.05 14.78 40.23
C ILE A 4 -63.66 13.35 40.34
N LYS A 5 -63.04 12.32 39.73
CA LYS A 5 -62.36 11.17 40.43
C LYS A 5 -61.83 10.02 39.54
N SER A 6 -60.63 9.60 39.95
CA SER A 6 -59.79 8.42 39.63
C SER A 6 -60.11 7.23 40.59
N PHE A 7 -59.58 6.02 40.35
CA PHE A 7 -58.82 5.13 41.29
C PHE A 7 -58.51 3.74 40.63
N LYS A 8 -57.26 3.25 40.52
CA LYS A 8 -56.48 2.24 41.35
C LYS A 8 -57.09 0.81 41.44
N GLY A 9 -56.40 -0.35 41.47
CA GLY A 9 -54.98 -0.75 41.61
C GLY A 9 -54.78 -2.31 41.69
N LEU A 10 -53.51 -2.76 41.77
CA LEU A 10 -52.90 -4.12 42.00
C LEU A 10 -53.25 -4.76 43.38
N PRO A 11 -52.98 -6.07 43.74
CA PRO A 11 -51.68 -6.83 43.79
C PRO A 11 -51.75 -8.37 43.43
N LEU A 12 -50.69 -9.16 43.12
CA LEU A 12 -49.47 -9.71 43.80
C LEU A 12 -49.69 -10.89 44.80
N ASP A 13 -49.12 -12.08 44.50
CA ASP A 13 -48.59 -13.17 45.39
C ASP A 13 -48.29 -14.43 44.51
N THR A 14 -47.06 -14.90 44.22
CA THR A 14 -45.93 -15.50 44.97
C THR A 14 -46.20 -16.87 45.62
N ILE A 15 -45.37 -17.89 45.29
CA ILE A 15 -44.68 -18.88 46.19
C ILE A 15 -44.69 -20.38 45.73
N LYS A 16 -43.46 -20.94 45.64
CA LYS A 16 -42.94 -22.34 45.77
C LYS A 16 -43.27 -23.38 44.67
N SER A 17 -42.34 -24.09 44.02
CA SER A 17 -41.06 -24.78 44.37
C SER A 17 -41.19 -26.29 44.64
N PHE A 18 -40.60 -27.06 43.71
CA PHE A 18 -39.82 -28.30 43.88
C PHE A 18 -40.49 -29.70 44.05
N LYS A 19 -39.91 -30.63 43.25
CA LYS A 19 -39.69 -32.08 43.39
C LYS A 19 -40.71 -33.07 42.82
N GLY A 20 -40.18 -33.94 41.94
CA GLY A 20 -40.34 -35.41 42.11
C GLY A 20 -40.76 -36.18 40.86
N LEU A 21 -39.78 -36.80 40.17
CA LEU A 21 -39.96 -38.03 39.39
C LEU A 21 -40.12 -39.22 40.36
N PRO A 22 -40.85 -40.32 40.03
CA PRO A 22 -40.21 -41.45 39.35
C PRO A 22 -41.11 -42.35 38.44
N MET A 23 -40.42 -43.33 37.82
CA MET A 23 -40.76 -44.41 36.88
C MET A 23 -41.82 -45.47 37.29
N ASP A 24 -42.38 -46.13 36.25
CA ASP A 24 -42.92 -47.51 36.12
C ASP A 24 -44.21 -47.90 36.91
N THR A 25 -45.17 -48.73 36.46
CA THR A 25 -45.15 -49.93 35.59
C THR A 25 -46.56 -50.35 35.06
N MET A 26 -46.56 -51.03 33.90
CA MET A 26 -47.47 -52.01 33.26
C MET A 26 -48.87 -52.41 33.82
N LYS A 27 -49.84 -52.54 32.89
CA LYS A 27 -50.74 -53.70 32.56
C LYS A 27 -51.81 -53.22 31.54
N SER A 28 -52.37 -53.96 30.56
CA SER A 28 -52.16 -55.27 29.95
C SER A 28 -53.21 -55.48 28.82
N PHE A 29 -52.90 -56.40 27.88
CA PHE A 29 -53.78 -57.32 27.11
C PHE A 29 -54.39 -57.04 25.71
N LYS A 30 -54.17 -58.09 24.87
CA LYS A 30 -54.82 -58.56 23.62
C LYS A 30 -54.36 -57.88 22.31
N GLY A 31 -53.96 -58.59 21.25
CA GLY A 31 -53.96 -60.03 20.94
C GLY A 31 -53.36 -60.28 19.54
N TYR A 32 -52.85 -61.50 19.33
CA TYR A 32 -52.21 -62.01 18.12
C TYR A 32 -53.15 -62.06 16.90
N GLY A 33 -52.68 -61.60 15.73
CA GLY A 33 -53.37 -61.77 14.45
C GLY A 33 -52.48 -61.44 13.24
N LYS A 34 -52.03 -62.50 12.54
CA LYS A 34 -51.56 -62.57 11.14
C LYS A 34 -50.52 -61.54 10.65
N VAL A 35 -49.26 -61.98 10.59
CA VAL A 35 -48.19 -61.33 9.82
C VAL A 35 -48.59 -61.35 8.34
N ASN A 36 -48.69 -60.17 7.73
CA ASN A 36 -49.02 -60.01 6.32
C ASN A 36 -47.77 -60.33 5.48
N GLU A 37 -47.86 -61.26 4.52
CA GLU A 37 -46.74 -61.66 3.65
C GLU A 37 -46.16 -60.50 2.82
N ALA A 38 -46.90 -59.40 2.69
CA ALA A 38 -46.47 -58.18 2.00
C ALA A 38 -45.40 -57.39 2.79
N ASP A 39 -45.49 -57.34 4.12
CA ASP A 39 -44.58 -56.55 4.97
C ASP A 39 -43.23 -57.26 5.17
N ASP A 40 -43.23 -58.60 5.21
CA ASP A 40 -42.01 -59.41 5.30
C ASP A 40 -41.21 -59.41 3.97
N ARG A 41 -41.90 -59.30 2.83
CA ARG A 41 -41.24 -59.07 1.51
C ARG A 41 -40.62 -57.68 1.43
N GLU A 42 -41.26 -56.66 2.00
CA GLU A 42 -40.74 -55.30 1.96
C GLU A 42 -39.54 -55.11 2.91
N PHE A 43 -39.56 -55.74 4.09
CA PHE A 43 -38.41 -55.79 4.99
C PHE A 43 -37.24 -56.54 4.36
N ARG A 44 -37.45 -57.73 3.79
CA ARG A 44 -36.38 -58.47 3.09
C ARG A 44 -35.83 -57.73 1.87
N ARG A 45 -36.65 -56.95 1.16
CA ARG A 45 -36.20 -56.07 0.06
C ARG A 45 -35.34 -54.92 0.56
N LYS A 46 -35.72 -54.26 1.66
CA LYS A 46 -34.93 -53.17 2.29
C LYS A 46 -33.61 -53.71 2.87
N THR A 47 -33.62 -54.89 3.48
CA THR A 47 -32.43 -55.55 4.04
C THR A 47 -31.47 -56.02 2.94
N ARG A 48 -31.98 -56.61 1.83
CA ARG A 48 -31.15 -56.94 0.66
C ARG A 48 -30.55 -55.69 0.00
N LYS A 49 -31.32 -54.60 -0.15
CA LYS A 49 -30.78 -53.33 -0.67
C LYS A 49 -29.68 -52.76 0.23
N ARG A 50 -29.85 -52.79 1.56
CA ARG A 50 -28.80 -52.36 2.50
C ARG A 50 -27.55 -53.23 2.42
N LEU A 51 -27.70 -54.55 2.33
CA LEU A 51 -26.56 -55.47 2.18
C LEU A 51 -25.83 -55.28 0.84
N ILE A 52 -26.55 -55.03 -0.26
CA ILE A 52 -25.94 -54.71 -1.56
C ILE A 52 -25.20 -53.37 -1.49
N ILE A 53 -25.76 -52.34 -0.86
CA ILE A 53 -25.08 -51.04 -0.70
C ILE A 53 -23.80 -51.19 0.14
N ILE A 54 -23.85 -51.95 1.23
CA ILE A 54 -22.67 -52.21 2.07
C ILE A 54 -21.60 -53.00 1.30
N ALA A 55 -22.01 -54.02 0.53
CA ALA A 55 -21.10 -54.80 -0.29
C ALA A 55 -20.45 -53.96 -1.41
N VAL A 56 -21.23 -53.15 -2.12
CA VAL A 56 -20.73 -52.25 -3.17
C VAL A 56 -19.82 -51.18 -2.57
N SER A 57 -20.16 -50.63 -1.40
CA SER A 57 -19.33 -49.65 -0.70
C SER A 57 -18.02 -50.27 -0.22
N ALA A 58 -18.04 -51.51 0.28
CA ALA A 58 -16.84 -52.23 0.68
C ALA A 58 -15.92 -52.55 -0.53
N VAL A 59 -16.49 -52.95 -1.67
CA VAL A 59 -15.72 -53.18 -2.90
C VAL A 59 -15.13 -51.87 -3.44
N LEU A 60 -15.87 -50.77 -3.41
CA LEU A 60 -15.35 -49.45 -3.76
C LEU A 60 -14.23 -49.00 -2.82
N LEU A 61 -14.36 -49.26 -1.52
CA LEU A 61 -13.33 -48.91 -0.54
C LEU A 61 -12.07 -49.75 -0.73
N VAL A 62 -12.19 -51.04 -1.02
CA VAL A 62 -11.05 -51.90 -1.37
C VAL A 62 -10.43 -51.49 -2.71
N ALA A 63 -11.23 -51.06 -3.70
CA ALA A 63 -10.71 -50.54 -4.96
C ALA A 63 -9.97 -49.20 -4.76
N ILE A 64 -10.49 -48.30 -3.93
CA ILE A 64 -9.82 -47.02 -3.60
C ILE A 64 -8.54 -47.28 -2.81
N VAL A 65 -8.56 -48.20 -1.84
CA VAL A 65 -7.35 -48.61 -1.11
C VAL A 65 -6.35 -49.29 -2.05
N GLY A 66 -6.82 -50.11 -2.99
CA GLY A 66 -5.99 -50.71 -4.04
C GLY A 66 -5.38 -49.68 -4.99
N ILE A 67 -6.10 -48.61 -5.33
CA ILE A 67 -5.59 -47.47 -6.10
C ILE A 67 -4.58 -46.67 -5.26
N ILE A 68 -4.86 -46.40 -3.99
CA ILE A 68 -3.93 -45.68 -3.09
C ILE A 68 -2.65 -46.49 -2.88
N ILE A 69 -2.74 -47.80 -2.65
CA ILE A 69 -1.59 -48.70 -2.53
C ILE A 69 -0.88 -48.84 -3.88
N GLY A 70 -1.61 -48.93 -5.01
CA GLY A 70 -1.03 -48.96 -6.36
C GLY A 70 -0.29 -47.66 -6.72
N VAL A 71 -0.78 -46.51 -6.27
CA VAL A 71 -0.13 -45.20 -6.39
C VAL A 71 1.05 -45.10 -5.42
N MET A 72 0.96 -45.62 -4.20
CA MET A 72 2.07 -45.64 -3.24
C MET A 72 3.19 -46.59 -3.65
N VAL A 73 2.87 -47.74 -4.26
CA VAL A 73 3.82 -48.72 -4.77
C VAL A 73 4.40 -48.27 -6.12
N SER A 74 3.63 -47.60 -6.99
CA SER A 74 4.19 -46.88 -8.14
C SER A 74 5.08 -45.70 -7.72
N LYS A 75 4.85 -45.11 -6.54
CA LYS A 75 5.74 -44.11 -5.93
C LYS A 75 7.01 -44.70 -5.31
N HIS A 76 7.07 -46.01 -5.06
CA HIS A 76 8.25 -46.68 -4.50
C HIS A 76 9.08 -47.44 -5.56
N GLY A 77 8.64 -47.44 -6.82
CA GLY A 77 9.33 -48.02 -7.96
C GLY A 77 9.67 -46.99 -9.03
N ASN A 78 10.30 -45.87 -8.64
CA ASN A 78 11.19 -45.05 -9.48
C ASN A 78 11.70 -43.86 -8.64
N ASN A 79 12.75 -44.09 -7.86
CA ASN A 79 13.67 -43.01 -7.47
C ASN A 79 14.53 -42.62 -8.69
N ALA A 80 13.86 -42.11 -9.73
CA ALA A 80 14.51 -41.18 -10.64
C ALA A 80 14.32 -39.81 -10.01
N SER A 81 15.37 -39.26 -9.39
CA SER A 81 15.44 -37.83 -9.13
C SER A 81 15.30 -37.13 -10.49
N SER A 82 14.10 -36.74 -10.89
CA SER A 82 13.94 -35.89 -12.06
C SER A 82 14.60 -34.56 -11.71
N SER A 83 15.81 -34.34 -12.20
CA SER A 83 16.46 -33.04 -12.10
C SER A 83 15.51 -32.02 -12.74
N THR A 84 15.03 -31.06 -11.94
CA THR A 84 14.19 -29.98 -12.44
C THR A 84 14.89 -29.29 -13.59
N THR A 85 14.28 -29.29 -14.78
CA THR A 85 14.90 -28.67 -15.94
C THR A 85 14.86 -27.14 -15.79
N PRO A 86 15.76 -26.39 -16.47
CA PRO A 86 15.66 -24.93 -16.57
C PRO A 86 14.27 -24.47 -17.00
N SER A 87 13.68 -25.12 -18.02
CA SER A 87 12.32 -24.83 -18.49
C SER A 87 11.26 -25.01 -17.39
N ASP A 88 11.33 -26.10 -16.61
CA ASP A 88 10.34 -26.34 -15.54
C ASP A 88 10.46 -25.30 -14.41
N SER A 89 11.68 -24.85 -14.13
CA SER A 89 11.95 -23.80 -13.14
C SER A 89 11.42 -22.44 -13.60
N ILE A 90 11.65 -22.09 -14.87
CA ILE A 90 11.08 -20.87 -15.48
C ILE A 90 9.55 -20.93 -15.45
N LYS A 91 8.93 -22.07 -15.79
CA LYS A 91 7.46 -22.23 -15.70
C LYS A 91 6.95 -22.05 -14.28
N ALA A 92 7.64 -22.63 -13.29
CA ALA A 92 7.27 -22.48 -11.88
C ALA A 92 7.35 -21.02 -11.44
N MET A 93 8.38 -20.29 -11.85
CA MET A 93 8.51 -18.85 -11.58
C MET A 93 7.44 -18.03 -12.27
N CYS A 94 7.19 -18.28 -13.55
CA CYS A 94 6.18 -17.54 -14.31
C CYS A 94 4.75 -17.85 -13.87
N SER A 95 4.52 -18.98 -13.18
CA SER A 95 3.19 -19.36 -12.68
C SER A 95 2.59 -18.40 -11.64
N VAL A 96 3.41 -17.57 -10.98
CA VAL A 96 2.91 -16.55 -10.03
C VAL A 96 2.65 -15.20 -10.66
N THR A 97 3.00 -15.03 -11.94
CA THR A 97 2.95 -13.75 -12.63
C THR A 97 1.60 -13.48 -13.30
N ARG A 98 1.30 -12.21 -13.57
CA ARG A 98 0.09 -11.81 -14.30
C ARG A 98 0.19 -12.12 -15.80
N TYR A 99 1.42 -12.20 -16.33
CA TYR A 99 1.71 -12.40 -17.74
C TYR A 99 2.62 -13.63 -17.93
N PRO A 100 2.14 -14.86 -17.63
CA PRO A 100 2.98 -16.06 -17.61
C PRO A 100 3.67 -16.36 -18.95
N ASP A 101 3.00 -16.12 -20.08
CA ASP A 101 3.57 -16.35 -21.41
C ASP A 101 4.67 -15.33 -21.74
N SER A 102 4.45 -14.06 -21.42
CA SER A 102 5.43 -12.97 -21.55
C SER A 102 6.63 -13.21 -20.63
N CYS A 103 6.40 -13.66 -19.39
CA CYS A 103 7.44 -14.05 -18.45
C CYS A 103 8.29 -15.20 -19.00
N TYR A 104 7.65 -16.27 -19.47
CA TYR A 104 8.37 -17.46 -19.94
C TYR A 104 9.21 -17.14 -21.19
N SER A 105 8.60 -16.49 -22.19
CA SER A 105 9.26 -16.18 -23.46
C SER A 105 10.45 -15.24 -23.27
N SER A 106 10.33 -14.25 -22.39
CA SER A 106 11.38 -13.27 -22.16
C SER A 106 12.56 -13.82 -21.36
N ILE A 107 12.31 -14.58 -20.28
CA ILE A 107 13.36 -15.22 -19.47
C ILE A 107 14.07 -16.33 -20.26
N SER A 108 13.34 -17.22 -20.95
CA SER A 108 13.94 -18.33 -21.70
C SER A 108 14.80 -17.87 -22.90
N SER A 109 14.55 -16.66 -23.40
CA SER A 109 15.34 -16.01 -24.45
C SER A 109 16.59 -15.30 -23.91
N ALA A 110 16.70 -15.10 -22.60
CA ALA A 110 17.85 -14.46 -21.99
C ALA A 110 19.10 -15.35 -22.07
N LYS A 111 20.24 -14.75 -22.43
CA LYS A 111 21.49 -15.47 -22.63
C LYS A 111 21.92 -16.15 -21.32
N GLY A 112 21.96 -17.47 -21.31
CA GLY A 112 22.36 -18.28 -20.16
C GLY A 112 21.21 -18.76 -19.27
N ALA A 113 19.98 -18.30 -19.47
CA ALA A 113 18.83 -18.74 -18.68
C ALA A 113 18.55 -20.24 -18.84
N ASN A 114 18.73 -20.79 -20.04
CA ASN A 114 18.58 -22.23 -20.31
C ASN A 114 19.69 -23.11 -19.69
N LEU A 115 20.66 -22.52 -18.99
CA LEU A 115 21.77 -23.22 -18.33
C LEU A 115 21.58 -23.34 -16.81
N THR A 116 20.58 -22.68 -16.23
CA THR A 116 20.34 -22.69 -14.78
C THR A 116 18.89 -23.07 -14.45
N ASN A 117 18.71 -23.78 -13.35
CA ASN A 117 17.42 -24.06 -12.73
C ASN A 117 17.27 -23.38 -11.36
N ASP A 118 18.22 -22.49 -11.01
CA ASP A 118 18.23 -21.75 -9.75
C ASP A 118 17.26 -20.54 -9.81
N PRO A 119 16.22 -20.50 -8.95
CA PRO A 119 15.26 -19.40 -8.91
C PRO A 119 15.88 -18.03 -8.65
N GLU A 120 17.00 -17.94 -7.92
CA GLU A 120 17.66 -16.66 -7.66
C GLU A 120 18.32 -16.09 -8.93
N GLU A 121 19.01 -16.94 -9.69
CA GLU A 121 19.59 -16.58 -10.98
C GLU A 121 18.53 -16.29 -12.04
N LEU A 122 17.46 -17.10 -12.07
CA LEU A 122 16.32 -16.86 -12.95
C LEU A 122 15.59 -15.54 -12.62
N PHE A 123 15.54 -15.15 -11.34
CA PHE A 123 14.99 -13.86 -10.96
C PHE A 123 15.88 -12.70 -11.43
N LYS A 124 17.22 -12.84 -11.36
CA LYS A 124 18.15 -11.87 -11.97
C LYS A 124 17.92 -11.72 -13.48
N PHE A 125 17.65 -12.81 -14.21
CA PHE A 125 17.28 -12.71 -15.62
C PHE A 125 15.99 -11.92 -15.84
N SER A 126 14.97 -12.13 -15.00
CA SER A 126 13.72 -11.34 -15.05
C SER A 126 13.98 -9.84 -14.88
N LEU A 127 14.81 -9.47 -13.90
CA LEU A 127 15.17 -8.07 -13.65
C LEU A 127 15.94 -7.44 -14.83
N THR A 128 16.93 -8.16 -15.37
CA THR A 128 17.71 -7.70 -16.53
C THR A 128 16.83 -7.49 -17.77
N VAL A 129 15.92 -8.43 -18.05
CA VAL A 129 14.96 -8.33 -19.16
C VAL A 129 14.10 -7.07 -19.03
N ALA A 130 13.60 -6.78 -17.82
CA ALA A 130 12.80 -5.59 -17.57
C ALA A 130 13.63 -4.30 -17.77
N ALA A 131 14.87 -4.25 -17.26
CA ALA A 131 15.76 -3.10 -17.38
C ALA A 131 16.15 -2.83 -18.84
N ASP A 132 16.42 -3.89 -19.62
CA ASP A 132 16.74 -3.79 -21.05
C ASP A 132 15.55 -3.27 -21.87
N ALA A 133 14.34 -3.72 -21.55
CA ALA A 133 13.12 -3.25 -22.21
C ALA A 133 12.87 -1.75 -21.93
N LEU A 134 13.01 -1.32 -20.67
CA LEU A 134 12.91 0.09 -20.29
C LEU A 134 13.98 0.96 -20.96
N SER A 135 15.22 0.48 -21.02
CA SER A 135 16.32 1.21 -21.67
C SER A 135 16.04 1.46 -23.16
N LYS A 136 15.43 0.49 -23.86
CA LYS A 136 15.01 0.64 -25.27
C LYS A 136 13.90 1.67 -25.43
N ILE A 137 12.93 1.70 -24.53
CA ILE A 137 11.81 2.67 -24.58
C ILE A 137 12.30 4.07 -24.21
N SER A 138 13.21 4.20 -23.24
CA SER A 138 13.83 5.48 -22.91
C SER A 138 14.52 6.07 -24.15
N ALA A 139 15.27 5.26 -24.91
CA ALA A 139 15.87 5.70 -26.18
C ALA A 139 14.83 6.04 -27.27
N LEU A 140 13.66 5.40 -27.27
CA LEU A 140 12.57 5.73 -28.21
C LEU A 140 12.05 7.15 -28.00
N THR A 141 12.05 7.66 -26.76
CA THR A 141 11.58 9.02 -26.46
C THR A 141 12.31 10.09 -27.28
N ASP A 142 13.61 9.88 -27.52
CA ASP A 142 14.48 10.80 -28.28
C ASP A 142 14.16 10.82 -29.79
N THR A 143 13.37 9.87 -30.29
CA THR A 143 12.99 9.77 -31.72
C THR A 143 11.72 10.54 -32.07
N PHE A 144 10.93 10.95 -31.08
CA PHE A 144 9.68 11.64 -31.33
C PHE A 144 9.92 13.06 -31.81
N THR A 145 9.25 13.43 -32.92
CA THR A 145 9.23 14.81 -33.39
C THR A 145 8.16 15.58 -32.65
N ILE A 146 8.58 16.58 -31.88
CA ILE A 146 7.68 17.41 -31.06
C ILE A 146 7.37 18.69 -31.83
N PRO A 147 6.09 19.05 -32.04
CA PRO A 147 5.73 20.37 -32.56
C PRO A 147 6.26 21.46 -31.64
N SER A 148 6.94 22.48 -32.19
CA SER A 148 7.61 23.54 -31.41
C SER A 148 6.67 24.40 -30.55
N ASN A 149 5.37 24.28 -30.75
CA ASN A 149 4.32 24.96 -29.99
C ASN A 149 3.67 24.09 -28.90
N ASP A 150 3.92 22.78 -28.84
CA ASP A 150 3.33 21.89 -27.84
C ASP A 150 4.26 21.69 -26.63
N LYS A 151 4.36 22.75 -25.82
CA LYS A 151 5.19 22.77 -24.60
C LYS A 151 4.78 21.70 -23.57
N ARG A 152 3.49 21.36 -23.52
CA ARG A 152 2.99 20.34 -22.57
C ARG A 152 3.52 18.98 -22.97
N LEU A 153 3.47 18.65 -24.26
CA LEU A 153 4.04 17.41 -24.79
C LEU A 153 5.56 17.33 -24.60
N GLU A 154 6.27 18.45 -24.77
CA GLU A 154 7.71 18.54 -24.50
C GLU A 154 8.05 18.21 -23.04
N GLU A 155 7.39 18.86 -22.08
CA GLU A 155 7.61 18.57 -20.65
C GLU A 155 7.14 17.16 -20.27
N ALA A 156 6.04 16.65 -20.85
CA ALA A 156 5.57 15.29 -20.60
C ALA A 156 6.59 14.21 -21.04
N LEU A 157 7.24 14.41 -22.19
CA LEU A 157 8.30 13.51 -22.67
C LEU A 157 9.54 13.55 -21.78
N LYS A 158 9.90 14.75 -21.29
CA LYS A 158 11.01 14.95 -20.35
C LYS A 158 10.73 14.29 -18.99
N ASP A 159 9.51 14.45 -18.47
CA ASP A 159 9.04 13.77 -17.26
C ASP A 159 9.11 12.25 -17.45
N CYS A 160 8.60 11.75 -18.57
CA CYS A 160 8.63 10.32 -18.89
C CYS A 160 10.07 9.77 -18.96
N LYS A 161 11.01 10.50 -19.56
CA LYS A 161 12.42 10.10 -19.59
C LYS A 161 13.04 10.01 -18.20
N ALA A 162 12.79 11.00 -17.35
CA ALA A 162 13.25 10.97 -15.95
C ALA A 162 12.66 9.79 -15.17
N LEU A 163 11.39 9.48 -15.39
CA LEU A 163 10.71 8.33 -14.78
C LEU A 163 11.28 6.99 -15.27
N PHE A 164 11.64 6.86 -16.55
CA PHE A 164 12.34 5.67 -17.03
C PHE A 164 13.72 5.51 -16.41
N ASP A 165 14.48 6.60 -16.27
CA ASP A 165 15.79 6.56 -15.62
C ASP A 165 15.65 6.12 -14.14
N ASP A 166 14.60 6.58 -13.45
CA ASP A 166 14.31 6.16 -12.07
C ASP A 166 13.88 4.69 -11.98
N ALA A 167 13.05 4.21 -12.92
CA ALA A 167 12.62 2.81 -12.99
C ALA A 167 13.80 1.86 -13.25
N ILE A 168 14.70 2.25 -14.16
CA ILE A 168 15.93 1.52 -14.46
C ILE A 168 16.85 1.48 -13.23
N ASP A 169 17.02 2.60 -12.52
CA ASP A 169 17.80 2.64 -11.28
C ASP A 169 17.23 1.68 -10.22
N ARG A 170 15.90 1.59 -10.07
CA ARG A 170 15.23 0.68 -9.11
C ARG A 170 15.45 -0.79 -9.47
N LEU A 171 15.44 -1.13 -10.76
CA LEU A 171 15.77 -2.48 -11.24
C LEU A 171 17.25 -2.82 -11.02
N ASN A 172 18.14 -1.85 -11.25
CA ASN A 172 19.57 -2.02 -11.01
C ASN A 172 19.91 -2.14 -9.53
N ASP A 173 19.28 -1.35 -8.66
CA ASP A 173 19.41 -1.48 -7.20
C ASP A 173 18.90 -2.86 -6.74
N SER A 174 17.81 -3.35 -7.35
CA SER A 174 17.31 -4.71 -7.12
C SER A 174 18.35 -5.77 -7.51
N LEU A 175 18.92 -5.66 -8.72
CA LEU A 175 20.00 -6.55 -9.18
C LEU A 175 21.24 -6.50 -8.27
N ALA A 176 21.66 -5.31 -7.86
CA ALA A 176 22.82 -5.11 -6.98
C ALA A 176 22.60 -5.75 -5.61
N SER A 177 21.38 -5.65 -5.05
CA SER A 177 21.04 -6.28 -3.76
C SER A 177 21.07 -7.82 -3.79
N MET A 178 20.96 -8.39 -5.00
CA MET A 178 21.03 -9.82 -5.28
C MET A 178 22.47 -10.31 -5.53
N GLN A 179 23.47 -9.42 -5.55
CA GLN A 179 24.88 -9.80 -5.64
C GLN A 179 25.42 -10.08 -4.23
N ALA A 180 25.75 -11.33 -3.94
CA ALA A 180 26.32 -11.71 -2.64
C ALA A 180 27.83 -11.46 -2.59
N GLY A 181 28.32 -10.94 -1.46
CA GLY A 181 29.66 -11.30 -0.98
C GLY A 181 29.67 -12.78 -0.59
N HIS A 182 30.83 -13.45 -0.62
CA HIS A 182 31.00 -14.92 -0.56
C HIS A 182 30.29 -15.69 0.58
N GLU A 183 29.61 -15.03 1.53
CA GLU A 183 28.91 -15.61 2.69
C GLU A 183 27.52 -15.02 3.01
N GLU A 184 26.99 -14.06 2.22
CA GLU A 184 25.73 -13.37 2.56
C GLU A 184 24.48 -14.03 1.93
N LYS A 185 23.43 -14.24 2.73
CA LYS A 185 22.15 -14.81 2.25
C LYS A 185 21.46 -13.83 1.30
N ILE A 186 21.10 -14.31 0.11
CA ILE A 186 20.55 -13.49 -0.97
C ILE A 186 19.07 -13.13 -0.72
N LEU A 187 18.21 -14.08 -0.34
CA LEU A 187 16.77 -13.85 -0.12
C LEU A 187 16.36 -13.87 1.37
N THR A 188 16.69 -12.81 2.10
CA THR A 188 16.13 -12.59 3.46
C THR A 188 14.77 -11.88 3.39
N PRO A 189 13.89 -12.00 4.40
CA PRO A 189 12.61 -11.27 4.42
C PRO A 189 12.75 -9.75 4.23
N SER A 190 13.80 -9.14 4.81
CA SER A 190 14.09 -7.72 4.63
C SER A 190 14.49 -7.39 3.19
N LYS A 191 15.36 -8.20 2.57
CA LYS A 191 15.77 -8.00 1.16
C LYS A 191 14.57 -8.16 0.23
N ILE A 192 13.70 -9.15 0.47
CA ILE A 192 12.46 -9.35 -0.31
C ILE A 192 11.55 -8.12 -0.21
N ASP A 193 11.41 -7.51 0.98
CA ASP A 193 10.59 -6.31 1.16
C ASP A 193 11.17 -5.08 0.45
N ASP A 194 12.50 -4.88 0.52
CA ASP A 194 13.19 -3.82 -0.22
C ASP A 194 13.03 -4.02 -1.75
N LEU A 195 13.25 -5.24 -2.25
CA LEU A 195 13.04 -5.60 -3.66
C LEU A 195 11.60 -5.33 -4.13
N LYS A 196 10.61 -5.74 -3.34
CA LYS A 196 9.20 -5.45 -3.62
C LYS A 196 8.93 -3.95 -3.66
N THR A 197 9.51 -3.18 -2.74
CA THR A 197 9.34 -1.73 -2.67
C THR A 197 9.90 -1.05 -3.92
N TRP A 198 11.12 -1.40 -4.34
CA TRP A 198 11.74 -0.82 -5.53
C TRP A 198 11.03 -1.23 -6.82
N LEU A 199 10.59 -2.48 -6.93
CA LEU A 199 9.86 -2.96 -8.10
C LEU A 199 8.43 -2.39 -8.18
N SER A 200 7.76 -2.20 -7.05
CA SER A 200 6.47 -1.48 -7.02
C SER A 200 6.65 -0.07 -7.54
N ALA A 201 7.67 0.62 -7.02
CA ALA A 201 7.99 1.96 -7.48
C ALA A 201 8.34 1.97 -9.00
N ALA A 202 9.06 0.97 -9.54
CA ALA A 202 9.34 0.90 -10.99
C ALA A 202 8.08 0.70 -11.85
N VAL A 203 7.02 0.06 -11.31
CA VAL A 203 5.69 0.01 -11.94
C VAL A 203 5.04 1.40 -11.87
N THR A 204 5.05 2.04 -10.71
CA THR A 204 4.53 3.40 -10.51
C THR A 204 5.15 4.41 -11.50
N ASP A 205 6.46 4.35 -11.74
CA ASP A 205 7.14 5.28 -12.67
C ASP A 205 6.63 5.15 -14.11
N GLN A 206 6.44 3.92 -14.59
CA GLN A 206 5.93 3.65 -15.93
C GLN A 206 4.50 4.15 -16.08
N GLU A 207 3.64 3.89 -15.09
CA GLU A 207 2.28 4.42 -15.06
C GLU A 207 2.28 5.96 -15.05
N THR A 208 3.13 6.57 -14.24
CA THR A 208 3.25 8.03 -14.14
C THR A 208 3.68 8.65 -15.47
N CYS A 209 4.57 7.99 -16.23
CA CYS A 209 4.94 8.46 -17.57
C CYS A 209 3.70 8.54 -18.47
N LEU A 210 2.86 7.49 -18.49
CA LEU A 210 1.66 7.44 -19.32
C LEU A 210 0.62 8.48 -18.89
N ASP A 211 0.46 8.69 -17.59
CA ASP A 211 -0.43 9.71 -17.03
C ASP A 211 0.05 11.14 -17.37
N GLY A 212 1.36 11.35 -17.48
CA GLY A 212 1.97 12.64 -17.86
C GLY A 212 1.54 13.17 -19.24
N PHE A 213 1.05 12.30 -20.12
CA PHE A 213 0.50 12.70 -21.43
C PHE A 213 -0.95 13.19 -21.38
N GLU A 214 -1.60 13.25 -20.21
CA GLU A 214 -2.94 13.81 -20.09
C GLU A 214 -3.00 15.27 -20.59
N GLY A 215 -4.01 15.56 -21.42
CA GLY A 215 -4.19 16.89 -22.01
C GLY A 215 -3.14 17.28 -23.06
N THR A 216 -2.28 16.36 -23.51
CA THR A 216 -1.41 16.54 -24.69
C THR A 216 -2.20 16.31 -25.99
N THR A 217 -1.66 16.77 -27.13
CA THR A 217 -2.25 16.56 -28.45
C THR A 217 -1.46 15.53 -29.28
N GLY A 218 -2.09 14.96 -30.31
CA GLY A 218 -1.44 14.01 -31.22
C GLY A 218 -1.51 12.55 -30.77
N ASP A 219 -0.65 11.71 -31.36
CA ASP A 219 -0.68 10.25 -31.22
C ASP A 219 0.47 9.68 -30.36
N ILE A 220 1.30 10.54 -29.77
CA ILE A 220 2.48 10.12 -28.99
C ILE A 220 2.07 9.30 -27.77
N LYS A 221 1.01 9.69 -27.05
CA LYS A 221 0.48 8.88 -25.94
C LYS A 221 0.19 7.45 -26.37
N VAL A 222 -0.56 7.28 -27.47
CA VAL A 222 -0.95 5.96 -27.99
C VAL A 222 0.28 5.16 -28.47
N LYS A 223 1.27 5.84 -29.08
CA LYS A 223 2.54 5.20 -29.45
C LYS A 223 3.32 4.74 -28.22
N MET A 224 3.36 5.56 -27.17
CA MET A 224 4.04 5.25 -25.92
C MET A 224 3.37 4.08 -25.19
N GLU A 225 2.04 4.10 -25.05
CA GLU A 225 1.25 3.00 -24.48
C GLU A 225 1.56 1.68 -25.19
N LYS A 226 1.63 1.68 -26.53
CA LYS A 226 1.98 0.48 -27.31
C LYS A 226 3.43 0.04 -27.14
N ALA A 227 4.36 0.99 -27.06
CA ALA A 227 5.78 0.70 -26.90
C ALA A 227 6.13 0.17 -25.50
N MET A 228 5.35 0.56 -24.48
CA MET A 228 5.59 0.21 -23.08
C MET A 228 5.01 -1.13 -22.64
N VAL A 229 4.15 -1.78 -23.46
CA VAL A 229 3.47 -3.02 -23.07
C VAL A 229 4.46 -4.06 -22.53
N ASP A 230 5.55 -4.32 -23.26
CA ASP A 230 6.54 -5.33 -22.86
C ASP A 230 7.29 -4.94 -21.58
N SER A 231 7.73 -3.67 -21.43
CA SER A 231 8.44 -3.26 -20.21
C SER A 231 7.55 -3.31 -18.98
N MET A 232 6.28 -2.94 -19.11
CA MET A 232 5.30 -3.00 -18.04
C MET A 232 5.03 -4.45 -17.64
N HIS A 233 4.84 -5.34 -18.62
CA HIS A 233 4.69 -6.78 -18.36
C HIS A 233 5.92 -7.36 -17.65
N PHE A 234 7.14 -7.08 -18.13
CA PHE A 234 8.37 -7.61 -17.54
C PHE A 234 8.64 -7.08 -16.12
N THR A 235 8.31 -5.81 -15.87
CA THR A 235 8.42 -5.21 -14.53
C THR A 235 7.40 -5.85 -13.57
N SER A 236 6.14 -5.98 -13.99
CA SER A 236 5.08 -6.67 -13.24
C SER A 236 5.45 -8.14 -12.97
N ASN A 237 6.00 -8.85 -13.94
CA ASN A 237 6.46 -10.23 -13.78
C ASN A 237 7.57 -10.32 -12.73
N SER A 238 8.55 -9.41 -12.76
CA SER A 238 9.62 -9.36 -11.77
C SER A 238 9.07 -9.10 -10.36
N LEU A 239 8.13 -8.16 -10.22
CA LEU A 239 7.46 -7.87 -8.96
C LEU A 239 6.69 -9.08 -8.41
N ALA A 240 5.94 -9.78 -9.27
CA ALA A 240 5.19 -10.96 -8.90
C ALA A 240 6.11 -12.13 -8.50
N ILE A 241 7.22 -12.34 -9.21
CA ILE A 241 8.22 -13.35 -8.90
C ILE A 241 8.78 -13.12 -7.49
N VAL A 242 9.22 -11.90 -7.16
CA VAL A 242 9.79 -11.64 -5.83
C VAL A 242 8.73 -11.72 -4.73
N ALA A 243 7.49 -11.31 -5.00
CA ALA A 243 6.38 -11.44 -4.07
C ALA A 243 6.04 -12.92 -3.77
N GLY A 244 6.18 -13.80 -4.77
CA GLY A 244 5.93 -15.23 -4.67
C GLY A 244 7.17 -16.10 -4.39
N ILE A 245 8.36 -15.52 -4.24
CA ILE A 245 9.63 -16.26 -4.33
C ILE A 245 9.77 -17.36 -3.28
N LEU A 246 9.28 -17.12 -2.06
CA LEU A 246 9.32 -18.13 -0.99
C LEU A 246 8.46 -19.36 -1.34
N GLY A 247 7.29 -19.15 -1.96
CA GLY A 247 6.43 -20.25 -2.42
C GLY A 247 7.01 -20.97 -3.64
N ILE A 248 7.76 -20.26 -4.50
CA ILE A 248 8.48 -20.86 -5.63
C ILE A 248 9.60 -21.77 -5.12
N LEU A 249 10.42 -21.30 -4.17
CA LEU A 249 11.50 -22.09 -3.56
C LEU A 249 10.94 -23.36 -2.91
N GLU A 250 9.80 -23.26 -2.23
CA GLU A 250 9.12 -24.41 -1.61
C GLU A 250 8.70 -25.44 -2.66
N LYS A 251 8.02 -24.99 -3.73
CA LYS A 251 7.56 -25.86 -4.83
C LYS A 251 8.70 -26.57 -5.56
N LEU A 252 9.86 -25.91 -5.65
CA LEU A 252 11.04 -26.42 -6.36
C LEU A 252 12.01 -27.19 -5.44
N ASN A 253 11.67 -27.39 -4.17
CA ASN A 253 12.50 -28.05 -3.16
C ASN A 253 13.86 -27.36 -2.91
N PHE A 254 13.94 -26.05 -3.08
CA PHE A 254 15.12 -25.27 -2.69
C PHE A 254 15.11 -24.99 -1.19
N PRO A 255 16.29 -24.95 -0.53
CA PRO A 255 16.37 -24.71 0.91
C PRO A 255 15.85 -23.31 1.26
N ILE A 256 14.76 -23.24 2.04
CA ILE A 256 14.23 -21.98 2.57
C ILE A 256 14.82 -21.72 3.95
N HIS A 257 15.62 -20.67 4.07
CA HIS A 257 16.08 -20.21 5.37
C HIS A 257 15.03 -19.32 6.06
N ARG A 258 13.92 -19.92 6.50
CA ARG A 258 12.93 -19.21 7.33
C ARG A 258 13.53 -18.96 8.71
N LYS A 259 13.71 -17.69 9.08
CA LYS A 259 13.81 -17.30 10.48
C LYS A 259 12.37 -17.29 11.02
N LEU A 260 12.03 -18.25 11.88
CA LEU A 260 10.73 -18.27 12.55
C LEU A 260 10.61 -16.97 13.38
N LEU A 261 9.68 -16.08 13.03
CA LEU A 261 9.27 -14.99 13.91
C LEU A 261 8.54 -15.64 15.10
N ALA A 262 9.25 -15.77 16.23
CA ALA A 262 8.62 -16.18 17.48
C ALA A 262 7.70 -15.06 17.95
N THR A 263 6.39 -15.27 17.79
CA THR A 263 5.33 -14.48 18.43
C THR A 263 5.24 -14.88 19.90
N THR A 264 6.10 -14.30 20.74
CA THR A 264 5.79 -14.14 22.17
C THR A 264 5.65 -12.66 22.46
N ALA A 265 4.40 -12.24 22.61
CA ALA A 265 4.02 -10.94 23.13
C ALA A 265 4.59 -10.76 24.54
N THR A 266 5.81 -10.26 24.60
CA THR A 266 6.36 -9.53 25.73
C THR A 266 6.94 -8.27 25.11
N VAL A 267 6.66 -7.11 25.70
CA VAL A 267 7.12 -5.79 25.23
C VAL A 267 8.64 -5.76 25.28
N HIS A 268 9.27 -6.32 24.26
CA HIS A 268 10.69 -6.23 24.01
C HIS A 268 10.88 -5.11 22.99
N TYR A 269 11.19 -3.92 23.52
CA TYR A 269 11.86 -2.89 22.76
C TYR A 269 13.08 -3.52 22.04
N PRO A 270 13.36 -3.17 20.78
CA PRO A 270 14.43 -3.80 20.02
C PRO A 270 15.78 -3.66 20.74
N VAL A 271 16.55 -4.76 20.70
CA VAL A 271 17.78 -5.01 21.49
C VAL A 271 18.95 -4.09 21.11
N TRP A 272 18.80 -3.21 20.12
CA TRP A 272 19.88 -2.32 19.66
C TRP A 272 19.95 -0.98 20.41
N ALA A 273 18.97 -0.61 21.24
CA ALA A 273 18.97 0.64 21.99
C ALA A 273 19.03 0.40 23.51
N THR A 274 20.17 0.76 24.11
CA THR A 274 20.37 0.76 25.57
C THR A 274 19.47 1.77 26.28
N THR A 275 19.18 1.56 27.57
CA THR A 275 18.38 2.48 28.41
C THR A 275 18.98 3.90 28.45
N ALA A 276 20.30 4.03 28.25
CA ALA A 276 21.00 5.31 28.12
C ALA A 276 20.70 6.01 26.77
N GLN A 277 20.60 5.27 25.66
CA GLN A 277 20.17 5.80 24.36
C GLN A 277 18.70 6.20 24.35
N ARG A 278 17.82 5.50 25.08
CA ARG A 278 16.42 5.92 25.28
C ARG A 278 16.31 7.21 26.09
N ARG A 279 17.12 7.37 27.15
CA ARG A 279 17.21 8.66 27.86
C ARG A 279 17.81 9.76 27.00
N ALA A 280 18.76 9.46 26.10
CA ALA A 280 19.35 10.44 25.18
C ALA A 280 18.42 10.85 24.00
N LEU A 281 17.37 10.06 23.71
CA LEU A 281 16.32 10.42 22.74
C LEU A 281 15.20 11.26 23.39
N LEU A 282 14.95 11.03 24.68
CA LEU A 282 13.93 11.74 25.48
C LEU A 282 14.47 12.99 26.20
N GLN A 283 15.80 13.10 26.36
CA GLN A 283 16.44 14.27 26.95
C GLN A 283 16.98 15.16 25.86
N ASP A 284 16.12 16.11 25.53
CA ASP A 284 16.45 17.34 24.84
C ASP A 284 16.70 17.18 23.35
N SER A 285 16.08 18.08 22.60
CA SER A 285 16.45 18.41 21.25
C SER A 285 17.96 18.23 21.04
N ARG A 286 18.37 17.18 20.30
CA ARG A 286 19.62 17.30 19.55
C ARG A 286 19.42 18.55 18.72
N ARG A 287 20.02 19.65 19.15
CA ARG A 287 20.27 20.82 18.33
C ARG A 287 21.15 20.28 17.21
N TRP A 288 20.52 19.77 16.15
CA TRP A 288 21.22 19.36 14.95
C TRP A 288 22.09 20.55 14.56
N THR A 289 23.41 20.35 14.55
CA THR A 289 24.32 21.40 14.12
C THR A 289 24.11 21.57 12.62
N PRO A 290 23.57 22.70 12.14
CA PRO A 290 23.30 22.84 10.73
C PRO A 290 24.63 22.93 9.97
N ASN A 291 24.75 22.15 8.89
CA ASN A 291 25.84 22.29 7.92
C ASN A 291 25.73 23.63 7.19
N VAL A 292 24.50 24.07 6.92
CA VAL A 292 24.19 25.36 6.29
C VAL A 292 22.91 25.95 6.88
N THR A 293 22.89 27.27 7.08
CA THR A 293 21.67 28.02 7.42
C THR A 293 21.26 28.90 6.23
N VAL A 294 19.99 28.81 5.85
CA VAL A 294 19.33 29.66 4.87
C VAL A 294 18.63 30.80 5.60
N ALA A 295 18.84 32.04 5.16
CA ALA A 295 18.07 33.19 5.65
C ALA A 295 17.97 34.32 4.60
N GLN A 296 16.75 34.75 4.28
CA GLN A 296 16.51 35.82 3.30
C GLN A 296 17.07 37.18 3.76
N ASP A 297 17.15 37.41 5.07
CA ASP A 297 17.68 38.63 5.70
C ASP A 297 19.21 38.75 5.66
N GLY A 298 19.91 37.72 5.16
CA GLY A 298 21.37 37.67 5.10
C GLY A 298 22.07 37.23 6.39
N SER A 299 21.32 36.81 7.42
CA SER A 299 21.86 36.31 8.69
C SER A 299 22.26 34.82 8.66
N GLY A 300 22.08 34.15 7.51
CA GLY A 300 22.51 32.78 7.22
C GLY A 300 23.68 32.74 6.25
N GLN A 301 24.22 31.55 5.99
CA GLN A 301 25.31 31.36 5.02
C GLN A 301 24.85 31.53 3.56
N VAL A 302 23.58 31.22 3.26
CA VAL A 302 22.98 31.37 1.92
C VAL A 302 21.59 32.01 2.03
N LYS A 303 21.07 32.56 0.93
CA LYS A 303 19.79 33.29 0.92
C LYS A 303 18.64 32.44 0.42
N THR A 304 18.93 31.46 -0.42
CA THR A 304 17.92 30.60 -1.06
C THR A 304 18.08 29.15 -0.63
N ILE A 305 16.99 28.39 -0.75
CA ILE A 305 17.00 26.97 -0.42
C ILE A 305 17.75 26.19 -1.50
N LYS A 306 17.64 26.60 -2.78
CA LYS A 306 18.41 26.03 -3.89
C LYS A 306 19.92 26.07 -3.65
N GLU A 307 20.46 27.22 -3.24
CA GLU A 307 21.88 27.36 -2.90
C GLU A 307 22.30 26.36 -1.80
N ALA A 308 21.46 26.14 -0.78
CA ALA A 308 21.76 25.14 0.26
C ALA A 308 21.77 23.70 -0.26
N ILE A 309 20.85 23.35 -1.18
CA ILE A 309 20.81 22.01 -1.79
C ILE A 309 22.03 21.76 -2.69
N GLU A 310 22.55 22.78 -3.36
CA GLU A 310 23.76 22.67 -4.18
C GLU A 310 24.97 22.25 -3.35
N LEU A 311 25.05 22.69 -2.08
CA LEU A 311 26.13 22.35 -1.14
C LEU A 311 26.08 20.90 -0.64
N VAL A 312 24.96 20.19 -0.83
CA VAL A 312 24.81 18.79 -0.39
C VAL A 312 25.73 17.89 -1.22
N PRO A 313 26.64 17.11 -0.62
CA PRO A 313 27.46 16.15 -1.34
C PRO A 313 26.63 15.06 -2.03
N LYS A 314 27.09 14.58 -3.19
CA LYS A 314 26.44 13.46 -3.88
C LYS A 314 26.56 12.17 -3.06
N LYS A 315 25.46 11.42 -2.96
CA LYS A 315 25.33 10.14 -2.25
C LYS A 315 25.91 10.18 -0.83
N ASN A 316 25.64 11.28 -0.11
CA ASN A 316 26.19 11.50 1.22
C ASN A 316 25.79 10.36 2.16
N ALA A 317 26.76 9.79 2.89
CA ALA A 317 26.49 8.72 3.85
C ALA A 317 25.90 9.25 5.16
N ASP A 318 26.40 10.40 5.61
CA ASP A 318 25.98 11.06 6.83
C ASP A 318 24.82 12.06 6.58
N PRO A 319 24.04 12.43 7.61
CA PRO A 319 23.04 13.48 7.47
C PRO A 319 23.64 14.84 7.08
N PHE A 320 23.09 15.48 6.05
CA PHE A 320 23.38 16.88 5.72
C PHE A 320 22.22 17.77 6.20
N VAL A 321 22.48 18.57 7.23
CA VAL A 321 21.48 19.34 7.96
C VAL A 321 21.39 20.78 7.43
N ILE A 322 20.21 21.17 6.97
CA ILE A 322 19.88 22.49 6.46
C ILE A 322 18.89 23.15 7.42
N ARG A 323 19.30 24.24 8.07
CA ARG A 323 18.38 25.09 8.82
C ARG A 323 17.81 26.17 7.90
N ILE A 324 16.51 26.41 7.96
CA ILE A 324 15.85 27.42 7.14
C ILE A 324 15.12 28.38 8.06
N LYS A 325 15.61 29.61 8.16
CA LYS A 325 14.98 30.62 9.01
C LYS A 325 13.58 30.99 8.51
N GLU A 326 12.77 31.55 9.41
CA GLU A 326 11.45 32.08 9.08
C GLU A 326 11.47 32.96 7.82
N GLY A 327 10.42 32.85 7.00
CA GLY A 327 10.34 33.51 5.71
C GLY A 327 9.47 32.74 4.74
N VAL A 328 9.05 33.43 3.67
CA VAL A 328 8.35 32.83 2.54
C VAL A 328 9.34 32.76 1.37
N TYR A 329 9.76 31.55 1.04
CA TYR A 329 10.73 31.24 -0.01
C TYR A 329 9.99 30.90 -1.30
N LYS A 330 9.92 31.87 -2.22
CA LYS A 330 9.26 31.70 -3.52
C LYS A 330 10.17 30.99 -4.52
N GLU A 331 10.26 29.67 -4.39
CA GLU A 331 11.18 28.83 -5.14
C GLU A 331 10.56 27.45 -5.44
N ASN A 332 10.72 26.94 -6.66
CA ASN A 332 10.53 25.51 -6.94
C ASN A 332 11.84 24.75 -6.67
N VAL A 333 11.87 23.89 -5.66
CA VAL A 333 13.10 23.22 -5.19
C VAL A 333 13.07 21.73 -5.52
N VAL A 334 14.22 21.17 -5.93
CA VAL A 334 14.39 19.75 -6.22
C VAL A 334 15.55 19.19 -5.40
N VAL A 335 15.27 18.19 -4.57
CA VAL A 335 16.27 17.35 -3.89
C VAL A 335 16.40 16.06 -4.71
N ASP A 336 17.30 16.10 -5.70
CA ASP A 336 17.44 15.03 -6.70
C ASP A 336 17.96 13.71 -6.10
N LYS A 337 17.87 12.62 -6.88
CA LYS A 337 18.23 11.26 -6.44
C LYS A 337 19.69 11.08 -6.04
N SER A 338 20.58 12.04 -6.36
CA SER A 338 21.96 12.07 -5.90
C SER A 338 22.13 12.69 -4.51
N LYS A 339 21.13 13.36 -3.95
CA LYS A 339 21.22 14.06 -2.65
C LYS A 339 20.64 13.21 -1.51
N TRP A 340 21.44 12.33 -0.93
CA TRP A 340 20.99 11.40 0.12
C TRP A 340 21.09 12.01 1.53
N ASN A 341 20.27 11.50 2.45
CA ASN A 341 20.33 11.84 3.88
C ASN A 341 20.24 13.36 4.16
N VAL A 342 19.42 14.09 3.40
CA VAL A 342 19.21 15.52 3.63
C VAL A 342 18.15 15.71 4.72
N MET A 343 18.48 16.49 5.74
CA MET A 343 17.55 16.90 6.78
C MET A 343 17.33 18.41 6.70
N MET A 344 16.09 18.84 6.52
CA MET A 344 15.69 20.23 6.49
C MET A 344 14.82 20.54 7.71
N PHE A 345 15.10 21.64 8.41
CA PHE A 345 14.19 22.11 9.45
C PHE A 345 13.99 23.63 9.44
N GLY A 346 12.74 24.04 9.65
CA GLY A 346 12.34 25.43 9.73
C GLY A 346 12.24 25.95 11.16
N ASP A 347 11.85 27.23 11.31
CA ASP A 347 11.51 27.84 12.60
C ASP A 347 10.01 27.62 12.98
N GLY A 348 9.28 26.79 12.22
CA GLY A 348 7.88 26.43 12.44
C GLY A 348 7.10 26.27 11.13
N MET A 349 6.15 25.31 11.07
CA MET A 349 5.42 24.96 9.84
C MET A 349 4.66 26.12 9.17
N ASN A 350 4.28 27.14 9.95
CA ASN A 350 3.58 28.34 9.46
C ASN A 350 4.50 29.57 9.35
N LYS A 351 5.79 29.43 9.68
CA LYS A 351 6.78 30.52 9.69
C LYS A 351 7.80 30.39 8.57
N THR A 352 8.25 29.17 8.31
CA THR A 352 9.16 28.84 7.22
C THR A 352 8.37 28.13 6.13
N VAL A 353 8.06 28.82 5.03
CA VAL A 353 7.18 28.30 3.97
C VAL A 353 7.89 28.38 2.62
N ILE A 354 7.93 27.27 1.90
CA ILE A 354 8.32 27.22 0.48
C ILE A 354 7.04 27.33 -0.36
N ASP A 355 7.03 28.25 -1.32
CA ASP A 355 5.83 28.62 -2.08
C ASP A 355 6.10 28.66 -3.58
N GLY A 356 5.25 27.99 -4.36
CA GLY A 356 5.28 27.96 -5.82
C GLY A 356 3.87 28.05 -6.39
N SER A 357 3.75 28.09 -7.72
CA SER A 357 2.45 28.26 -8.39
C SER A 357 2.36 27.58 -9.76
N LEU A 358 3.26 26.63 -10.05
CA LEU A 358 3.17 25.82 -11.26
C LEU A 358 1.90 24.96 -11.21
N ASN A 359 1.25 24.77 -12.35
CA ASN A 359 -0.06 24.12 -12.42
C ASN A 359 -0.36 23.57 -13.82
N PHE A 360 -1.34 22.68 -13.87
CA PHE A 360 -1.75 21.99 -15.09
C PHE A 360 -2.36 22.89 -16.15
N ILE A 361 -3.24 23.83 -15.75
CA ILE A 361 -3.92 24.74 -16.68
C ILE A 361 -2.95 25.58 -17.49
N ASP A 362 -1.86 26.05 -16.87
CA ASP A 362 -0.86 26.89 -17.52
C ASP A 362 0.16 26.10 -18.37
N GLY A 363 -0.03 24.77 -18.48
CA GLY A 363 0.68 23.92 -19.43
C GLY A 363 1.71 22.97 -18.82
N THR A 364 1.91 22.98 -17.50
CA THR A 364 2.86 22.08 -16.81
C THR A 364 2.20 20.74 -16.46
N PRO A 365 2.72 19.59 -16.90
CA PRO A 365 2.20 18.28 -16.47
C PRO A 365 2.20 18.14 -14.94
N THR A 366 1.21 17.46 -14.37
CA THR A 366 1.00 17.35 -12.91
C THR A 366 2.28 16.98 -12.15
N PHE A 367 3.05 16.01 -12.65
CA PHE A 367 4.31 15.55 -12.05
C PHE A 367 5.33 16.68 -11.82
N SER A 368 5.37 17.64 -12.75
CA SER A 368 6.28 18.80 -12.77
C SER A 368 5.69 20.06 -12.14
N THR A 369 4.44 20.04 -11.66
CA THR A 369 3.83 21.19 -10.96
C THR A 369 4.34 21.39 -9.52
N ALA A 370 5.06 20.41 -8.98
CA ALA A 370 5.48 20.39 -7.59
C ALA A 370 6.33 21.62 -7.21
N THR A 371 5.93 22.29 -6.12
CA THR A 371 6.75 23.34 -5.50
C THR A 371 8.01 22.76 -4.88
N PHE A 372 7.89 21.61 -4.22
CA PHE A 372 9.03 20.90 -3.65
C PHE A 372 9.05 19.45 -4.12
N VAL A 373 10.17 19.02 -4.69
CA VAL A 373 10.39 17.65 -5.14
C VAL A 373 11.48 17.00 -4.30
N VAL A 374 11.23 15.79 -3.82
CA VAL A 374 12.25 14.98 -3.15
C VAL A 374 12.32 13.57 -3.75
N THR A 375 13.49 13.20 -4.26
CA THR A 375 13.80 11.85 -4.77
C THR A 375 15.04 11.23 -4.12
N GLY A 376 15.93 12.03 -3.52
CA GLY A 376 17.05 11.54 -2.73
C GLY A 376 16.61 10.76 -1.48
N ARG A 377 17.11 9.53 -1.31
CA ARG A 377 16.74 8.62 -0.22
C ARG A 377 16.97 9.21 1.18
N ARG A 378 16.16 8.76 2.15
CA ARG A 378 16.25 9.12 3.58
C ARG A 378 16.15 10.61 3.86
N PHE A 379 15.34 11.32 3.06
CA PHE A 379 15.05 12.73 3.28
C PHE A 379 14.21 12.95 4.54
N MET A 380 14.48 14.04 5.25
CA MET A 380 13.70 14.45 6.40
C MET A 380 13.35 15.94 6.34
N ALA A 381 12.10 16.29 6.60
CA ALA A 381 11.67 17.67 6.79
C ALA A 381 10.97 17.83 8.14
N LYS A 382 11.23 18.96 8.81
CA LYS A 382 10.67 19.25 10.13
C LYS A 382 10.32 20.72 10.31
N ASP A 383 9.21 21.02 10.97
CA ASP A 383 8.84 22.38 11.37
C ASP A 383 8.83 23.39 10.20
N MET A 384 8.30 23.00 9.03
CA MET A 384 8.25 23.84 7.82
C MET A 384 7.03 23.55 6.93
N GLY A 385 6.64 24.51 6.09
CA GLY A 385 5.50 24.42 5.20
C GLY A 385 5.87 24.34 3.72
N PHE A 386 5.09 23.59 2.96
CA PHE A 386 5.17 23.46 1.51
C PHE A 386 3.82 23.90 0.92
N ARG A 387 3.83 24.90 0.05
CA ARG A 387 2.62 25.50 -0.51
C ARG A 387 2.67 25.60 -2.02
N ASN A 388 1.55 25.28 -2.67
CA ASN A 388 1.28 25.70 -4.04
C ASN A 388 0.10 26.67 -4.05
N SER A 389 0.38 27.92 -4.40
CA SER A 389 -0.56 29.04 -4.36
C SER A 389 -1.29 29.30 -5.70
N ALA A 390 -1.26 28.35 -6.64
CA ALA A 390 -1.93 28.49 -7.94
C ALA A 390 -3.45 28.72 -7.85
N GLY A 391 -4.11 28.11 -6.86
CA GLY A 391 -5.56 28.25 -6.64
C GLY A 391 -6.40 27.17 -7.36
N PRO A 392 -7.68 27.01 -6.98
CA PRO A 392 -8.50 25.88 -7.44
C PRO A 392 -8.91 25.99 -8.92
N GLN A 393 -8.87 27.19 -9.51
CA GLN A 393 -9.15 27.41 -10.93
C GLN A 393 -8.02 26.88 -11.84
N LYS A 394 -6.86 26.56 -11.26
CA LYS A 394 -5.69 26.07 -11.98
C LYS A 394 -5.59 24.53 -12.02
N HIS A 395 -6.59 23.84 -11.45
CA HIS A 395 -6.64 22.39 -11.30
C HIS A 395 -5.38 21.84 -10.61
N GLN A 396 -4.77 20.77 -11.13
CA GLN A 396 -3.66 20.07 -10.50
C GLN A 396 -2.48 21.02 -10.27
N ALA A 397 -2.07 21.15 -9.00
CA ALA A 397 -0.99 22.04 -8.59
C ALA A 397 -0.34 21.53 -7.30
N VAL A 398 0.74 20.77 -7.45
CA VAL A 398 1.36 20.02 -6.35
C VAL A 398 2.18 20.94 -5.43
N ALA A 399 1.98 20.85 -4.12
CA ALA A 399 2.79 21.53 -3.11
C ALA A 399 4.08 20.74 -2.84
N LEU A 400 3.96 19.43 -2.61
CA LEU A 400 5.10 18.55 -2.44
C LEU A 400 4.91 17.23 -3.18
N ARG A 401 5.94 16.80 -3.91
CA ARG A 401 6.06 15.47 -4.49
C ARG A 401 7.20 14.69 -3.83
N ALA A 402 6.88 13.54 -3.25
CA ALA A 402 7.84 12.65 -2.63
C ALA A 402 7.95 11.32 -3.38
N GLY A 403 9.14 11.03 -3.88
CA GLY A 403 9.59 9.73 -4.40
C GLY A 403 10.90 9.32 -3.73
N SER A 404 11.02 9.57 -2.41
CA SER A 404 12.19 9.25 -1.60
C SER A 404 11.88 8.10 -0.66
N ASP A 405 12.60 7.00 -0.81
CA ASP A 405 12.49 5.87 0.11
C ASP A 405 12.94 6.25 1.53
N ARG A 406 12.18 5.81 2.52
CA ARG A 406 12.39 6.06 3.96
C ARG A 406 12.40 7.55 4.28
N SER A 407 11.49 8.32 3.68
CA SER A 407 11.35 9.76 3.96
C SER A 407 10.44 10.03 5.17
N VAL A 408 10.80 11.06 5.96
CA VAL A 408 10.06 11.49 7.14
C VAL A 408 9.67 12.97 7.05
N PHE A 409 8.40 13.26 7.30
CA PHE A 409 7.88 14.62 7.43
C PHE A 409 7.27 14.77 8.82
N TYR A 410 7.84 15.65 9.64
CA TYR A 410 7.43 15.81 11.04
C TYR A 410 7.07 17.25 11.37
N ARG A 411 5.81 17.50 11.74
CA ARG A 411 5.30 18.86 11.97
C ARG A 411 5.52 19.75 10.75
N CYS A 412 5.09 19.25 9.59
CA CYS A 412 5.09 19.99 8.34
C CYS A 412 3.67 20.39 7.94
N SER A 413 3.52 21.43 7.15
CA SER A 413 2.26 21.79 6.50
C SER A 413 2.33 21.60 4.99
N PHE A 414 1.26 21.10 4.39
CA PHE A 414 1.08 20.93 2.95
C PHE A 414 -0.19 21.68 2.56
N ASP A 415 -0.04 22.78 1.84
CA ASP A 415 -1.12 23.72 1.53
C ASP A 415 -1.30 23.87 0.02
N GLY A 416 -2.47 23.48 -0.47
CA GLY A 416 -2.84 23.62 -1.86
C GLY A 416 -4.35 23.52 -2.05
N PHE A 417 -4.73 23.12 -3.26
CA PHE A 417 -6.11 22.81 -3.63
C PHE A 417 -6.16 21.40 -4.19
N GLN A 418 -6.24 21.27 -5.52
CA GLN A 418 -6.23 19.97 -6.18
C GLN A 418 -4.79 19.42 -6.25
N ASP A 419 -4.63 18.13 -5.93
CA ASP A 419 -3.36 17.40 -6.00
C ASP A 419 -2.26 17.95 -5.07
N THR A 420 -2.62 18.36 -3.84
CA THR A 420 -1.68 19.05 -2.92
C THR A 420 -0.43 18.23 -2.57
N LEU A 421 -0.60 16.99 -2.10
CA LEU A 421 0.47 16.11 -1.68
C LEU A 421 0.55 14.88 -2.58
N TYR A 422 1.60 14.83 -3.38
CA TYR A 422 1.90 13.70 -4.24
C TYR A 422 2.87 12.75 -3.53
N ALA A 423 2.32 11.81 -2.76
CA ALA A 423 3.04 10.67 -2.21
C ALA A 423 3.31 9.65 -3.33
N HIS A 424 4.22 10.02 -4.23
CA HIS A 424 4.41 9.38 -5.54
C HIS A 424 4.76 7.89 -5.42
N SER A 425 5.85 7.55 -4.74
CA SER A 425 6.35 6.17 -4.66
C SER A 425 7.21 5.92 -3.42
N LEU A 426 7.56 4.65 -3.17
CA LEU A 426 8.45 4.19 -2.08
C LEU A 426 7.87 4.41 -0.67
N ARG A 427 8.67 4.17 0.39
CA ARG A 427 8.20 4.24 1.79
C ARG A 427 8.28 5.66 2.35
N GLN A 428 7.18 6.13 2.93
CA GLN A 428 7.07 7.50 3.45
C GLN A 428 6.30 7.55 4.78
N PHE A 429 6.72 8.41 5.70
CA PHE A 429 6.06 8.61 6.99
C PHE A 429 5.81 10.09 7.28
N TYR A 430 4.56 10.42 7.59
CA TYR A 430 4.11 11.77 7.92
C TYR A 430 3.54 11.77 9.34
N ARG A 431 4.04 12.66 10.20
CA ARG A 431 3.71 12.70 11.62
C ARG A 431 3.39 14.13 12.05
N GLU A 432 2.25 14.32 12.72
CA GLU A 432 1.82 15.63 13.25
C GLU A 432 1.80 16.73 12.16
N CYS A 433 1.43 16.35 10.93
CA CYS A 433 1.40 17.26 9.79
C CYS A 433 0.00 17.86 9.57
N ASP A 434 -0.04 19.04 8.97
CA ASP A 434 -1.24 19.67 8.43
C ASP A 434 -1.32 19.41 6.92
N ILE A 435 -2.43 18.87 6.44
CA ILE A 435 -2.62 18.58 5.00
C ILE A 435 -3.93 19.21 4.54
N ILE A 436 -3.85 20.19 3.65
CA ILE A 436 -4.96 21.06 3.27
C ILE A 436 -5.16 20.98 1.75
N GLY A 437 -6.38 20.71 1.30
CA GLY A 437 -6.68 20.68 -0.13
C GLY A 437 -8.14 20.37 -0.47
N THR A 438 -8.41 20.11 -1.75
CA THR A 438 -9.75 19.93 -2.29
C THR A 438 -9.94 18.56 -2.96
N VAL A 439 -9.60 18.45 -4.24
CA VAL A 439 -9.73 17.24 -5.06
C VAL A 439 -8.43 16.46 -4.99
N ASP A 440 -8.50 15.19 -4.65
CA ASP A 440 -7.40 14.22 -4.66
C ASP A 440 -6.14 14.73 -3.94
N PHE A 441 -6.32 15.45 -2.83
CA PHE A 441 -5.23 16.24 -2.28
C PHE A 441 -4.17 15.42 -1.53
N ILE A 442 -4.39 14.12 -1.33
CA ILE A 442 -3.38 13.12 -0.99
C ILE A 442 -3.45 12.00 -2.05
N PHE A 443 -2.45 11.92 -2.93
CA PHE A 443 -2.51 10.97 -4.05
C PHE A 443 -1.14 10.38 -4.39
N GLY A 444 -1.16 9.32 -5.19
CA GLY A 444 0.01 8.58 -5.61
C GLY A 444 -0.02 7.11 -5.20
N ASP A 445 1.14 6.47 -5.27
CA ASP A 445 1.29 5.02 -5.09
C ASP A 445 2.49 4.69 -4.18
N ALA A 446 2.77 5.55 -3.21
CA ALA A 446 3.69 5.23 -2.13
C ALA A 446 3.14 4.15 -1.19
N SER A 447 4.04 3.52 -0.44
CA SER A 447 3.71 2.88 0.84
C SER A 447 3.80 3.98 1.91
N VAL A 448 2.66 4.57 2.27
CA VAL A 448 2.64 5.78 3.11
C VAL A 448 1.73 5.64 4.33
N ILE A 449 2.24 6.11 5.48
CA ILE A 449 1.46 6.29 6.71
C ILE A 449 1.42 7.77 7.10
N PHE A 450 0.21 8.26 7.32
CA PHE A 450 -0.08 9.50 8.01
C PHE A 450 -0.47 9.17 9.45
N GLN A 451 0.29 9.66 10.42
CA GLN A 451 0.05 9.41 11.83
C GLN A 451 -0.14 10.70 12.61
N ASP A 452 -1.22 10.79 13.37
CA ASP A 452 -1.58 11.95 14.20
C ASP A 452 -1.55 13.28 13.42
N CYS A 453 -1.95 13.23 12.14
CA CYS A 453 -2.02 14.39 11.25
C CYS A 453 -3.40 15.05 11.30
N ARG A 454 -3.46 16.33 10.93
CA ARG A 454 -4.71 17.05 10.67
C ARG A 454 -4.95 17.12 9.18
N ILE A 455 -5.99 16.43 8.73
CA ILE A 455 -6.41 16.37 7.33
C ILE A 455 -7.60 17.32 7.16
N MET A 456 -7.39 18.38 6.39
CA MET A 456 -8.26 19.55 6.38
C MET A 456 -8.78 19.87 4.98
N PRO A 457 -9.89 19.25 4.54
CA PRO A 457 -10.55 19.64 3.30
C PRO A 457 -10.98 21.11 3.34
N ARG A 458 -10.78 21.83 2.24
CA ARG A 458 -11.17 23.23 2.05
C ARG A 458 -12.21 23.41 0.95
N GLU A 459 -12.85 24.56 0.85
CA GLU A 459 -13.94 24.79 -0.11
C GLU A 459 -13.43 24.65 -1.56
N PRO A 460 -13.98 23.74 -2.37
CA PRO A 460 -13.61 23.59 -3.77
C PRO A 460 -14.45 24.52 -4.67
N LEU A 461 -14.28 24.42 -6.00
CA LEU A 461 -15.13 25.17 -6.93
C LEU A 461 -16.60 24.68 -6.87
N PRO A 462 -17.57 25.51 -7.28
CA PRO A 462 -19.00 25.19 -7.15
C PRO A 462 -19.47 23.85 -7.74
N ASN A 463 -18.79 23.34 -8.77
CA ASN A 463 -19.14 22.09 -9.45
C ASN A 463 -18.19 20.93 -9.11
N GLN A 464 -17.38 21.10 -8.07
CA GLN A 464 -16.45 20.09 -7.57
C GLN A 464 -16.95 19.51 -6.25
N MET A 465 -16.30 18.42 -5.86
CA MET A 465 -16.43 17.76 -4.58
C MET A 465 -15.03 17.45 -4.07
N ASN A 466 -14.86 17.40 -2.76
CA ASN A 466 -13.57 17.06 -2.18
C ASN A 466 -13.37 15.54 -2.13
N THR A 467 -12.16 15.10 -2.42
CA THR A 467 -11.71 13.71 -2.26
C THR A 467 -10.38 13.76 -1.53
N ILE A 468 -10.34 13.19 -0.33
CA ILE A 468 -9.13 13.22 0.50
C ILE A 468 -8.02 12.41 -0.17
N THR A 469 -8.33 11.16 -0.56
CA THR A 469 -7.35 10.29 -1.23
C THR A 469 -7.68 9.95 -2.68
N ALA A 470 -6.64 9.79 -3.49
CA ALA A 470 -6.69 9.12 -4.79
C ALA A 470 -5.49 8.17 -4.94
N GLN A 471 -5.64 6.94 -4.46
CA GLN A 471 -4.53 5.98 -4.42
C GLN A 471 -4.37 5.25 -5.77
N GLY A 472 -3.12 5.13 -6.21
CA GLY A 472 -2.73 4.77 -7.58
C GLY A 472 -2.21 3.36 -7.80
N LYS A 473 -2.50 2.39 -6.93
CA LYS A 473 -1.98 1.02 -7.08
C LYS A 473 -2.55 0.31 -8.31
N LYS A 474 -1.68 -0.20 -9.19
CA LYS A 474 -2.04 -0.77 -10.50
C LYS A 474 -1.77 -2.28 -10.60
N ASP A 475 -0.91 -2.80 -9.74
CA ASP A 475 -0.56 -4.21 -9.68
C ASP A 475 -0.83 -4.80 -8.27
N PRO A 476 -1.51 -5.96 -8.18
CA PRO A 476 -1.83 -6.57 -6.89
C PRO A 476 -0.59 -6.95 -6.07
N ASN A 477 0.56 -7.14 -6.71
CA ASN A 477 1.80 -7.54 -6.05
C ASN A 477 2.56 -6.34 -5.45
N GLU A 478 2.15 -5.10 -5.76
CA GLU A 478 2.73 -3.92 -5.14
C GLU A 478 2.49 -3.93 -3.63
N ASN A 479 3.47 -3.48 -2.85
CA ASN A 479 3.36 -3.32 -1.40
C ASN A 479 2.96 -1.88 -1.01
N THR A 480 2.25 -1.19 -1.89
CA THR A 480 1.85 0.22 -1.79
C THR A 480 0.43 0.38 -1.25
N GLY A 481 0.11 1.60 -0.81
CA GLY A 481 -1.18 1.93 -0.19
C GLY A 481 -1.08 3.17 0.72
N ILE A 482 -2.23 3.81 0.95
CA ILE A 482 -2.36 4.94 1.88
C ILE A 482 -2.97 4.45 3.20
N SER A 483 -2.29 4.70 4.31
CA SER A 483 -2.77 4.40 5.66
C SER A 483 -2.85 5.69 6.47
N ILE A 484 -4.05 5.99 6.98
CA ILE A 484 -4.36 7.16 7.81
C ILE A 484 -4.67 6.64 9.22
N GLN A 485 -3.78 6.91 10.18
CA GLN A 485 -3.85 6.36 11.54
C GLN A 485 -3.82 7.47 12.59
N GLY A 486 -4.76 7.49 13.53
CA GLY A 486 -4.71 8.48 14.63
C GLY A 486 -4.97 9.93 14.19
N CYS A 487 -5.41 10.14 12.95
CA CYS A 487 -5.56 11.47 12.38
C CYS A 487 -6.91 12.10 12.74
N THR A 488 -7.01 13.42 12.55
CA THR A 488 -8.27 14.15 12.62
C THR A 488 -8.66 14.65 11.23
N ILE A 489 -9.89 14.37 10.80
CA ILE A 489 -10.46 14.86 9.54
C ILE A 489 -11.52 15.92 9.86
N THR A 490 -11.18 17.20 9.68
CA THR A 490 -12.06 18.35 9.98
C THR A 490 -11.88 19.44 8.95
N PRO A 491 -12.92 20.23 8.63
CA PRO A 491 -12.82 21.21 7.56
C PRO A 491 -11.82 22.34 7.89
N TYR A 492 -11.02 22.77 6.90
CA TYR A 492 -10.12 23.92 7.03
C TYR A 492 -10.91 25.24 7.13
N ASP A 493 -11.93 25.38 6.28
CA ASP A 493 -12.81 26.53 6.18
C ASP A 493 -14.27 26.08 6.01
N LYS A 494 -15.20 27.00 5.76
CA LYS A 494 -16.62 26.63 5.61
C LYS A 494 -16.82 25.86 4.30
N LEU A 495 -17.16 24.58 4.43
CA LEU A 495 -17.50 23.73 3.29
C LEU A 495 -18.98 23.77 2.95
N THR A 496 -19.28 23.96 1.67
CA THR A 496 -20.63 23.85 1.10
C THR A 496 -20.78 22.67 0.13
N ARG A 497 -19.66 21.97 -0.16
CA ARG A 497 -19.59 20.86 -1.09
C ARG A 497 -19.33 19.52 -0.38
N PRO A 498 -19.80 18.40 -0.94
CA PRO A 498 -19.53 17.07 -0.39
C PRO A 498 -18.03 16.79 -0.29
N THR A 499 -17.64 16.03 0.74
CA THR A 499 -16.28 15.53 0.92
C THR A 499 -16.31 14.02 1.11
N TYR A 500 -15.40 13.31 0.42
CA TYR A 500 -15.25 11.86 0.49
C TYR A 500 -13.84 11.50 0.99
N LEU A 501 -13.71 10.37 1.68
CA LEU A 501 -12.46 9.78 2.13
C LEU A 501 -11.51 9.50 0.95
N GLY A 502 -12.05 9.18 -0.22
CA GLY A 502 -11.26 9.09 -1.44
C GLY A 502 -11.99 8.46 -2.62
N ARG A 503 -11.26 8.28 -3.71
CA ARG A 503 -11.70 7.61 -4.95
C ARG A 503 -10.58 6.79 -5.61
N PRO A 504 -10.87 5.67 -6.27
CA PRO A 504 -9.85 4.75 -6.74
C PRO A 504 -9.25 5.20 -8.08
N TRP A 505 -8.05 5.76 -8.05
CA TRP A 505 -7.39 6.22 -9.28
C TRP A 505 -7.00 5.07 -10.20
N LYS A 506 -6.59 3.93 -9.62
CA LYS A 506 -6.20 2.72 -10.35
C LYS A 506 -6.87 1.47 -9.78
N ASP A 507 -6.77 0.35 -10.51
CA ASP A 507 -7.63 -0.84 -10.33
C ASP A 507 -7.43 -1.57 -8.99
N TYR A 508 -6.29 -1.38 -8.32
CA TYR A 508 -5.98 -2.01 -7.03
C TYR A 508 -5.90 -0.97 -5.90
N SER A 509 -6.51 0.20 -6.10
CA SER A 509 -6.47 1.30 -5.14
C SER A 509 -6.67 0.84 -3.70
N THR A 510 -5.71 1.13 -2.83
CA THR A 510 -5.67 0.65 -1.45
C THR A 510 -5.59 1.82 -0.47
N THR A 511 -6.63 2.03 0.33
CA THR A 511 -6.67 3.10 1.35
C THR A 511 -7.36 2.62 2.62
N ILE A 512 -6.69 2.81 3.77
CA ILE A 512 -7.19 2.41 5.07
C ILE A 512 -7.24 3.63 5.98
N VAL A 513 -8.40 3.88 6.58
CA VAL A 513 -8.60 4.93 7.59
C VAL A 513 -8.89 4.26 8.92
N MET A 514 -7.99 4.41 9.89
CA MET A 514 -8.07 3.69 11.15
C MET A 514 -7.76 4.55 12.36
N GLN A 515 -8.41 4.25 13.49
CA GLN A 515 -8.20 4.92 14.77
C GLN A 515 -8.23 6.45 14.67
N SER A 516 -9.02 6.99 13.73
CA SER A 516 -9.03 8.40 13.38
C SER A 516 -10.36 9.04 13.76
N GLU A 517 -10.33 10.32 14.14
CA GLU A 517 -11.53 11.12 14.38
C GLU A 517 -12.02 11.73 13.06
N ILE A 518 -13.19 11.29 12.61
CA ILE A 518 -13.82 11.74 11.36
C ILE A 518 -14.94 12.72 11.70
N GLY A 519 -14.73 13.99 11.37
CA GLY A 519 -15.74 15.05 11.54
C GLY A 519 -16.94 14.87 10.59
N ALA A 520 -18.00 15.64 10.84
CA ALA A 520 -19.27 15.56 10.08
C ALA A 520 -19.17 16.03 8.61
N VAL A 521 -17.96 16.43 8.20
CA VAL A 521 -17.63 16.87 6.85
C VAL A 521 -17.70 15.73 5.83
N VAL A 522 -17.44 14.49 6.24
CA VAL A 522 -17.44 13.34 5.35
C VAL A 522 -18.87 12.92 5.02
N ASP A 523 -19.17 12.83 3.73
CA ASP A 523 -20.46 12.37 3.22
C ASP A 523 -20.75 10.93 3.74
N PRO A 524 -22.01 10.59 4.11
CA PRO A 524 -22.35 9.27 4.60
C PRO A 524 -21.90 8.12 3.68
N ALA A 525 -21.88 8.32 2.35
CA ALA A 525 -21.38 7.34 1.40
C ALA A 525 -19.90 7.00 1.62
N GLY A 526 -19.12 7.94 2.18
CA GLY A 526 -17.71 7.82 2.56
C GLY A 526 -16.76 7.86 1.37
N TRP A 527 -17.04 7.11 0.32
CA TRP A 527 -16.15 6.94 -0.83
C TRP A 527 -16.85 7.32 -2.13
N LEU A 528 -16.10 7.87 -3.09
CA LEU A 528 -16.61 8.29 -4.39
C LEU A 528 -16.06 7.39 -5.50
N PRO A 529 -16.89 6.93 -6.47
CA PRO A 529 -16.36 6.16 -7.59
C PRO A 529 -15.51 7.06 -8.49
N TRP A 530 -14.49 6.50 -9.14
CA TRP A 530 -13.65 7.25 -10.07
C TRP A 530 -14.47 7.86 -11.22
N VAL A 531 -15.35 7.04 -11.81
CA VAL A 531 -16.35 7.47 -12.78
C VAL A 531 -17.71 7.45 -12.11
N LEU A 532 -18.38 8.62 -12.05
CA LEU A 532 -19.69 8.75 -11.43
C LEU A 532 -20.69 7.76 -12.04
N GLY A 533 -21.43 7.06 -11.18
CA GLY A 533 -22.41 6.05 -11.58
C GLY A 533 -21.84 4.67 -11.92
N MET A 534 -20.51 4.50 -11.90
CA MET A 534 -19.86 3.20 -12.09
C MET A 534 -19.41 2.60 -10.76
N VAL A 535 -19.60 1.28 -10.60
CA VAL A 535 -19.02 0.54 -9.48
C VAL A 535 -17.52 0.37 -9.75
N PRO A 536 -16.63 0.69 -8.81
CA PRO A 536 -15.20 0.44 -8.95
C PRO A 536 -14.88 -1.06 -9.13
N PRO A 537 -13.67 -1.41 -9.63
CA PRO A 537 -13.19 -2.78 -9.64
C PRO A 537 -13.31 -3.44 -8.25
N ASP A 538 -13.67 -4.72 -8.20
CA ASP A 538 -13.73 -5.50 -6.95
C ASP A 538 -12.34 -5.72 -6.31
N THR A 539 -11.29 -5.41 -7.06
CA THR A 539 -9.88 -5.48 -6.67
C THR A 539 -9.38 -4.33 -5.81
N ILE A 540 -10.14 -3.24 -5.64
CA ILE A 540 -9.77 -2.18 -4.70
C ILE A 540 -9.81 -2.69 -3.26
N SER A 541 -9.07 -2.03 -2.36
CA SER A 541 -9.06 -2.37 -0.93
C SER A 541 -9.23 -1.13 -0.07
N TYR A 542 -10.50 -0.77 0.17
CA TYR A 542 -10.88 0.34 1.04
C TYR A 542 -11.41 -0.17 2.37
N ALA A 543 -10.92 0.36 3.48
CA ALA A 543 -11.33 -0.10 4.80
C ALA A 543 -11.34 1.01 5.85
N GLU A 544 -12.23 0.83 6.83
CA GLU A 544 -12.32 1.65 8.03
C GLU A 544 -12.17 0.77 9.28
N TYR A 545 -11.43 1.26 10.29
CA TYR A 545 -11.20 0.51 11.53
C TYR A 545 -11.19 1.41 12.77
N GLN A 546 -12.15 1.21 13.68
CA GLN A 546 -12.21 1.92 14.97
C GLN A 546 -12.11 3.46 14.85
N ASN A 547 -12.74 4.04 13.82
CA ASN A 547 -12.84 5.48 13.69
C ASN A 547 -13.92 6.04 14.60
N THR A 548 -13.72 7.25 15.11
CA THR A 548 -14.65 7.96 16.01
C THR A 548 -15.12 9.26 15.36
N GLY A 549 -16.06 9.96 16.00
CA GLY A 549 -16.56 11.25 15.52
C GLY A 549 -17.82 11.13 14.64
N PRO A 550 -18.49 12.26 14.37
CA PRO A 550 -19.81 12.27 13.73
C PRO A 550 -19.83 11.78 12.26
N GLY A 551 -18.69 11.77 11.57
CA GLY A 551 -18.55 11.25 10.21
C GLY A 551 -18.10 9.78 10.13
N SER A 552 -17.88 9.10 11.26
CA SER A 552 -17.33 7.74 11.26
C SER A 552 -18.35 6.61 11.12
N SER A 553 -19.65 6.92 11.10
CA SER A 553 -20.69 5.90 10.94
C SER A 553 -20.56 5.21 9.58
N VAL A 554 -20.40 3.89 9.60
CA VAL A 554 -20.29 3.07 8.39
C VAL A 554 -21.63 2.61 7.82
N ALA A 555 -22.74 2.90 8.50
CA ALA A 555 -24.08 2.40 8.13
C ALA A 555 -24.60 2.95 6.78
N GLY A 556 -24.14 4.14 6.37
CA GLY A 556 -24.52 4.79 5.11
C GLY A 556 -23.51 4.62 3.97
N ARG A 557 -22.44 3.84 4.18
CA ARG A 557 -21.33 3.72 3.25
C ARG A 557 -21.74 2.96 1.98
N VAL A 558 -20.97 3.17 0.92
CA VAL A 558 -21.07 2.40 -0.33
C VAL A 558 -21.01 0.89 -0.09
N THR A 559 -21.63 0.10 -0.97
CA THR A 559 -21.69 -1.37 -0.88
C THR A 559 -20.78 -2.06 -1.91
N TRP A 560 -19.65 -1.43 -2.25
CA TRP A 560 -18.73 -1.98 -3.26
C TRP A 560 -18.04 -3.26 -2.75
N PRO A 561 -17.77 -4.25 -3.63
CA PRO A 561 -17.08 -5.48 -3.23
C PRO A 561 -15.71 -5.24 -2.58
N GLY A 562 -14.96 -4.25 -3.07
CA GLY A 562 -13.63 -3.89 -2.55
C GLY A 562 -13.65 -2.97 -1.32
N TYR A 563 -14.82 -2.63 -0.78
CA TYR A 563 -14.95 -1.85 0.45
C TYR A 563 -15.31 -2.75 1.64
N LYS A 564 -14.56 -2.60 2.74
CA LYS A 564 -14.74 -3.33 3.99
C LYS A 564 -15.13 -2.34 5.11
N PRO A 565 -16.41 -2.30 5.54
CA PRO A 565 -16.87 -1.35 6.57
C PRO A 565 -16.36 -1.66 7.97
N ALA A 566 -15.84 -2.86 8.19
CA ALA A 566 -15.12 -3.23 9.38
C ALA A 566 -14.11 -4.32 9.02
N ILE A 567 -12.86 -4.12 9.39
CA ILE A 567 -11.80 -5.13 9.28
C ILE A 567 -11.38 -5.62 10.66
N SER A 568 -10.78 -6.81 10.71
CA SER A 568 -10.20 -7.34 11.95
C SER A 568 -8.96 -6.55 12.40
N ALA A 569 -8.59 -6.67 13.67
CA ALA A 569 -7.33 -6.10 14.18
C ALA A 569 -6.12 -6.64 13.40
N ASP A 570 -6.12 -7.92 13.02
CA ASP A 570 -5.04 -8.52 12.23
C ASP A 570 -4.96 -7.97 10.81
N GLU A 571 -6.11 -7.64 10.19
CA GLU A 571 -6.13 -6.95 8.90
C GLU A 571 -5.65 -5.50 9.01
N ALA A 572 -6.09 -4.77 10.04
CA ALA A 572 -5.66 -3.40 10.29
C ALA A 572 -4.16 -3.31 10.64
N ASN A 573 -3.64 -4.27 11.42
CA ASN A 573 -2.23 -4.34 11.80
C ASN A 573 -1.27 -4.37 10.59
N LYS A 574 -1.70 -4.91 9.43
CA LYS A 574 -0.90 -4.93 8.20
C LYS A 574 -0.53 -3.53 7.69
N TYR A 575 -1.31 -2.52 8.06
CA TYR A 575 -1.15 -1.12 7.62
C TYR A 575 -0.56 -0.20 8.71
N THR A 576 -0.01 -0.79 9.78
CA THR A 576 0.72 -0.08 10.85
C THR A 576 2.19 0.13 10.48
N VAL A 577 2.86 1.04 11.19
CA VAL A 577 4.25 1.44 10.89
C VAL A 577 5.22 0.26 10.86
N GLU A 578 5.11 -0.68 11.79
CA GLU A 578 6.00 -1.83 11.87
C GLU A 578 5.76 -2.82 10.72
N SER A 579 4.50 -3.14 10.46
CA SER A 579 4.16 -4.16 9.46
C SER A 579 4.31 -3.64 8.04
N PHE A 580 3.83 -2.42 7.78
CA PHE A 580 3.72 -1.84 6.44
C PHE A 580 5.01 -1.15 5.98
N LEU A 581 5.69 -0.43 6.88
CA LEU A 581 6.86 0.39 6.51
C LEU A 581 8.19 -0.12 7.05
N LYS A 582 8.17 -1.13 7.95
CA LYS A 582 9.34 -1.52 8.74
C LYS A 582 9.95 -0.31 9.47
N GLY A 583 9.08 0.57 9.99
CA GLY A 583 9.48 1.90 10.45
C GLY A 583 10.48 1.93 11.61
N SER A 584 10.51 0.89 12.45
CA SER A 584 11.47 0.77 13.55
C SER A 584 12.94 0.76 13.09
N ASP A 585 13.18 0.42 11.82
CA ASP A 585 14.53 0.35 11.25
C ASP A 585 15.06 1.72 10.79
N TRP A 586 14.23 2.75 10.67
CA TRP A 586 14.64 4.01 10.04
C TRP A 586 13.98 5.29 10.55
N ILE A 587 12.76 5.25 11.10
CA ILE A 587 12.07 6.45 11.63
C ILE A 587 12.79 7.04 12.87
N PRO A 588 13.27 6.25 13.84
CA PRO A 588 13.97 6.79 15.02
C PRO A 588 15.24 7.58 14.67
N GLU A 589 15.88 7.31 13.52
CA GLU A 589 17.06 8.06 13.07
C GLU A 589 16.75 9.56 12.88
N GLY A 590 15.48 9.89 12.56
CA GLY A 590 15.01 11.27 12.46
C GLY A 590 14.63 11.94 13.77
N GLY A 591 14.76 11.24 14.91
CA GLY A 591 14.33 11.75 16.21
C GLY A 591 12.82 11.96 16.31
N VAL A 592 12.05 11.14 15.58
CA VAL A 592 10.58 11.19 15.55
C VAL A 592 10.02 10.00 16.32
N GLU A 593 9.17 10.29 17.30
CA GLU A 593 8.39 9.26 17.98
C GLU A 593 7.20 8.85 17.12
N PHE A 594 6.85 7.57 17.16
CA PHE A 594 5.74 7.02 16.40
C PHE A 594 5.11 5.83 17.12
N GLN A 595 3.84 5.59 16.84
CA GLN A 595 3.13 4.40 17.26
C GLN A 595 3.42 3.28 16.25
N SER A 596 4.07 2.20 16.70
CA SER A 596 4.55 1.13 15.82
C SER A 596 3.44 0.21 15.31
N ASN A 597 2.45 -0.09 16.14
CA ASN A 597 1.34 -1.01 15.87
C ASN A 597 -0.01 -0.32 16.16
N LEU A 598 -1.12 -1.06 16.16
CA LEU A 598 -2.42 -0.54 16.62
C LEU A 598 -2.34 -0.15 18.10
N GLY A 599 -2.89 1.02 18.41
CA GLY A 599 -2.95 1.54 19.78
C GLY A 599 -4.09 0.87 20.53
N SER A 600 -3.99 0.76 21.86
CA SER A 600 -5.17 0.45 22.66
C SER A 600 -6.07 1.68 22.67
N VAL A 601 -7.32 1.52 22.24
CA VAL A 601 -8.35 2.54 22.47
C VAL A 601 -8.57 2.54 23.98
N ILE A 602 -8.15 3.60 24.66
CA ILE A 602 -8.62 3.85 26.03
C ILE A 602 -10.12 4.14 25.87
N GLU A 603 -10.96 3.16 26.18
CA GLU A 603 -12.39 3.37 26.35
C GLU A 603 -12.57 4.42 27.45
N GLY A 604 -12.91 5.64 27.03
CA GLY A 604 -13.22 6.78 27.90
C GLY A 604 -14.68 6.75 28.33
#